data_AF-A0A522W298-F1
#
_entry.id   AF-A0A522W298-F1
#
_cell.length_a   1.000
_cell.length_b   1.000
_cell.length_c   1.000
_cell.angle_alpha   90.00
_cell.angle_beta   90.00
_cell.angle_gamma   90.00
#
_symmetry.space_group_name_H-M   'P 1'
#
loop_
_entity.id
_entity.type
_entity.pdbx_description
1 polymer ?
#
loop_
_entity_poly.entity_id
_entity_poly.type
_entity_poly.pdbx_seq_one_letter_code
_entity_poly.pdbx_strand_id
1 'polypeptide(L)' 'PGGFISLIGDGITVDDVAEAAGTIGYEILTNLGPRYFRRFVGS' A
#
# COMPACT_ATOMS: atom_id res chain seq x y z
N PRO A 1 21.06 0.87 12.10
CA PRO A 1 20.62 1.46 10.81
C PRO A 1 19.27 0.87 10.39
N GLY A 2 18.41 1.66 9.74
CA GLY A 2 17.13 1.20 9.19
C GLY A 2 17.16 1.15 7.66
N GLY A 3 16.31 0.32 7.07
CA GLY A 3 16.11 0.20 5.62
C GLY A 3 14.63 0.34 5.24
N PHE A 4 14.36 0.62 3.97
CA PHE A 4 13.01 0.64 3.42
C PHE A 4 12.55 -0.76 3.04
N ILE A 5 11.25 -0.99 3.12
CA ILE A 5 10.57 -2.20 2.63
C ILE A 5 9.36 -1.79 1.79
N SER A 6 9.09 -2.57 0.74
CA SER A 6 7.90 -2.42 -0.10
C SER A 6 6.76 -3.27 0.50
N LEU A 7 5.65 -2.62 0.82
CA LEU A 7 4.45 -3.29 1.36
C LEU A 7 3.38 -3.55 0.28
N ILE A 8 3.33 -2.70 -0.73
CA ILE A 8 2.47 -2.81 -1.92
C ILE A 8 3.32 -2.33 -3.10
N GLY A 9 3.40 -3.12 -4.17
CA GLY A 9 4.37 -2.94 -5.25
C GLY A 9 5.49 -3.98 -5.21
N ASP A 10 6.43 -3.90 -6.15
CA ASP A 10 7.54 -4.85 -6.31
C ASP A 10 7.11 -6.34 -6.33
N GLY A 11 5.98 -6.62 -6.99
CA GLY A 11 5.43 -7.97 -7.12
C GLY A 11 4.40 -8.35 -6.04
N ILE A 12 4.23 -7.53 -5.00
CA ILE A 12 3.10 -7.64 -4.06
C ILE A 12 1.96 -6.80 -4.61
N THR A 13 0.88 -7.45 -5.05
CA THR A 13 -0.29 -6.74 -5.57
C THR A 13 -1.16 -6.21 -4.44
N VAL A 14 -2.05 -5.26 -4.75
CA VAL A 14 -3.01 -4.76 -3.76
C VAL A 14 -3.99 -5.84 -3.31
N ASP A 15 -4.31 -6.78 -4.20
CA ASP A 15 -5.25 -7.87 -3.92
C ASP A 15 -4.60 -8.92 -3.00
N ASP A 16 -3.29 -9.20 -3.16
CA ASP A 16 -2.55 -10.08 -2.24
C ASP A 16 -2.59 -9.54 -0.80
N VAL A 17 -2.44 -8.22 -0.64
CA VAL A 17 -2.51 -7.55 0.66
C VAL A 17 -3.94 -7.57 1.21
N ALA A 18 -4.94 -7.40 0.35
CA ALA A 18 -6.33 -7.44 0.75
C ALA A 18 -6.76 -8.83 1.22
N GLU A 19 -6.32 -9.89 0.54
CA GLU A 19 -6.53 -11.28 0.94
C GLU A 19 -5.93 -11.54 2.33
N ALA A 20 -4.67 -11.15 2.55
CA ALA A 20 -4.01 -11.30 3.84
C ALA A 20 -4.69 -10.50 4.97
N ALA A 21 -5.31 -9.36 4.62
CA ALA A 21 -6.02 -8.49 5.56
C ALA A 21 -7.50 -8.85 5.74
N GLY A 22 -8.04 -9.81 4.97
CA GLY A 22 -9.46 -10.20 5.02
C GLY A 22 -10.42 -9.13 4.50
N THR A 23 -10.00 -8.33 3.53
CA THR A 23 -10.77 -7.23 2.92
C THR A 23 -10.60 -7.21 1.38
N ILE A 24 -11.05 -6.17 0.70
CA ILE A 24 -10.90 -5.95 -0.75
C ILE A 24 -9.85 -4.87 -1.04
N GLY A 25 -9.19 -4.95 -2.19
CA GLY A 25 -8.10 -4.02 -2.56
C GLY A 25 -8.51 -2.54 -2.53
N TYR A 26 -9.77 -2.24 -2.87
CA TYR A 26 -10.30 -0.88 -2.78
C TYR A 26 -10.30 -0.32 -1.35
N GLU A 27 -10.67 -1.14 -0.37
CA GLU A 27 -10.66 -0.74 1.05
C GLU A 27 -9.23 -0.51 1.55
N ILE A 28 -8.26 -1.30 1.09
CA ILE A 28 -6.83 -1.05 1.38
C ILE A 28 -6.44 0.35 0.91
N LEU A 29 -6.71 0.69 -0.36
CA LEU A 29 -6.30 1.98 -0.93
C LEU A 29 -7.04 3.17 -0.32
N THR A 30 -8.33 3.01 0.00
CA THR A 30 -9.15 4.10 0.57
C THR A 30 -8.90 4.31 2.06
N ASN A 31 -8.47 3.27 2.79
CA ASN A 31 -8.09 3.39 4.19
C ASN A 31 -6.67 3.93 4.41
N LEU A 32 -5.89 4.19 3.35
CA LEU A 32 -4.61 4.93 3.43
C LEU A 32 -4.86 6.42 3.75
N GLY A 33 -5.14 6.65 5.03
CA GLY A 33 -5.43 7.96 5.61
C GLY A 33 -4.20 8.85 5.77
N PRO A 34 -4.33 9.96 6.53
CA PRO A 34 -3.33 11.04 6.59
C PRO A 34 -2.02 10.67 7.29
N ARG A 35 -1.93 9.49 7.94
CA ARG A 35 -0.70 8.99 8.57
C ARG A 35 0.37 8.60 7.54
N TYR A 36 -0.02 8.33 6.30
CA TYR A 36 0.91 7.97 5.23
C TYR A 36 1.31 9.22 4.45
N PHE A 37 2.62 9.45 4.34
CA PHE A 37 3.15 10.52 3.51
C PHE A 37 2.89 10.22 2.03
N ARG A 38 2.29 11.18 1.31
CA ARG A 38 1.99 11.05 -0.12
C ARG A 38 3.04 11.80 -0.93
N ARG A 39 3.66 11.09 -1.88
CA ARG A 39 4.56 11.67 -2.88
C ARG A 39 3.91 11.52 -4.25
N PHE A 40 3.55 12.63 -4.87
CA PHE A 40 3.06 12.63 -6.24
C PHE A 40 4.25 12.61 -7.20
N VAL A 41 4.29 11.61 -8.07
CA VAL A 41 5.36 11.39 -9.05
C VAL A 41 4.73 11.44 -10.44
N GLY A 42 5.15 12.41 -11.24
CA GLY A 42 4.59 12.72 -12.56
C GLY A 42 4.75 14.20 -12.89
N SER A 43 4.82 14.53 -14.19
CA SER A 43 4.82 15.89 -14.74
C SER A 43 3.55 16.13 -15.54
#